data_AF-A0A1Y3AM94-F1
#
_entry.id   AF-A0A1Y3AM94-F1
#
_cell.length_a   1.000
_cell.length_b   1.000
_cell.length_c   1.000
_cell.angle_alpha   90.00
_cell.angle_beta   90.00
_cell.angle_gamma   90.00
#
_symmetry.space_group_name_H-M   'P 1'
#
loop_
_entity.id
_entity.type
_entity.pdbx_description
1 polymer ?
#
loop_
_entity_poly.entity_id
_entity_poly.type
_entity_poly.pdbx_seq_one_letter_code
_entity_poly.pdbx_strand_id
1 'polypeptide(L)' 'MNNGENIRSFFNGYCQLDCIICGDKICNKLLHKNRCWALLENCSHYTCISCMKQWRKISQSCPI' A
#
# COMPACT_ATOMS: atom_id res chain seq x y z
N MET A 1 0.46 12.43 26.88
CA MET A 1 1.41 11.84 25.92
C MET A 1 0.93 10.43 25.65
N ASN A 2 0.58 10.05 24.40
CA ASN A 2 0.53 8.64 23.89
C ASN A 2 -0.18 8.54 22.52
N ASN A 3 0.25 9.32 21.52
CA ASN A 3 -0.21 9.16 20.12
C ASN A 3 0.86 8.51 19.20
N GLY A 4 2.07 8.23 19.70
CA GLY A 4 3.18 7.73 18.89
C GLY A 4 3.27 6.20 18.78
N GLU A 5 2.84 5.47 19.81
CA GLU A 5 2.99 4.00 19.88
C GLU A 5 1.98 3.27 18.97
N ASN A 6 0.80 3.85 18.80
CA ASN A 6 -0.25 3.32 17.93
C ASN A 6 0.14 3.48 16.43
N ILE A 7 0.75 4.61 16.08
CA ILE A 7 1.31 4.87 14.75
C ILE A 7 2.42 3.87 14.41
N ARG A 8 3.36 3.61 15.32
CA ARG A 8 4.46 2.66 15.10
C ARG A 8 3.95 1.23 14.92
N SER A 9 2.96 0.81 15.70
CA SER A 9 2.35 -0.51 15.59
C SER A 9 1.55 -0.67 14.29
N PHE A 10 0.85 0.38 13.85
CA PHE A 10 0.26 0.45 12.51
C PHE A 10 1.35 0.27 11.45
N PHE A 11 2.42 1.08 11.46
CA PHE A 11 3.49 1.00 10.46
C PHE A 11 4.25 -0.33 10.44
N ASN A 12 4.42 -1.01 11.58
CA ASN A 12 5.19 -2.24 11.66
C ASN A 12 4.56 -3.41 10.89
N GLY A 13 3.23 -3.51 10.87
CA GLY A 13 2.52 -4.51 10.05
C GLY A 13 2.70 -4.27 8.54
N TYR A 14 2.78 -2.99 8.14
CA TYR A 14 2.89 -2.61 6.73
C TYR A 14 4.32 -2.73 6.17
N CYS A 15 5.34 -2.88 7.02
CA CYS A 15 6.71 -3.12 6.58
C CYS A 15 6.89 -4.49 5.89
N GLN A 16 5.96 -5.42 6.10
CA GLN A 16 5.99 -6.72 5.46
C GLN A 16 5.27 -6.75 4.11
N LEU A 17 4.49 -5.72 3.78
CA LEU A 17 3.65 -5.73 2.59
C LEU A 17 4.43 -5.33 1.33
N ASP A 18 4.31 -6.18 0.33
CA ASP A 18 4.90 -6.00 -0.98
C ASP A 18 3.84 -5.53 -1.99
N CYS A 19 4.22 -4.64 -2.89
CA CYS A 19 3.37 -4.20 -3.98
C CYS A 19 3.26 -5.32 -5.04
N ILE A 20 2.06 -5.85 -5.30
CA ILE A 20 1.89 -6.93 -6.29
C ILE A 20 2.23 -6.50 -7.73
N ILE A 21 2.26 -5.20 -8.04
CA ILE A 21 2.59 -4.69 -9.38
C ILE A 21 4.10 -4.56 -9.58
N CYS A 22 4.84 -4.05 -8.60
CA CYS A 22 6.27 -3.74 -8.77
C CYS A 22 7.20 -4.55 -7.87
N GLY A 23 6.68 -5.39 -6.99
CA GLY A 23 7.45 -6.21 -6.05
C GLY A 23 8.06 -5.46 -4.86
N ASP A 24 8.12 -4.13 -4.90
CA ASP A 24 8.73 -3.34 -3.82
C ASP A 24 7.91 -3.36 -2.53
N LYS A 25 8.64 -3.37 -1.40
CA LYS A 25 8.09 -3.11 -0.07
C LYS A 25 7.49 -1.71 0.03
N ILE A 26 6.31 -1.64 0.62
CA ILE A 26 5.56 -0.38 0.63
C ILE A 26 6.06 0.58 1.70
N CYS A 27 6.63 0.07 2.80
CA CYS A 27 7.39 0.88 3.74
C CYS A 27 8.60 1.58 3.12
N ASN A 28 9.19 1.00 2.06
CA ASN A 28 10.36 1.57 1.39
C ASN A 28 10.00 2.76 0.49
N LYS A 29 8.71 3.05 0.29
CA LYS A 29 8.29 4.22 -0.48
C LYS A 29 8.59 5.49 0.32
N LEU A 30 9.38 6.35 -0.29
CA LEU A 30 9.95 7.56 0.30
C LEU A 30 8.87 8.51 0.87
N LEU A 31 7.75 8.64 0.16
CA LEU A 31 6.67 9.55 0.52
C LEU A 31 5.56 8.79 1.25
N HIS A 32 5.22 9.22 2.47
CA HIS A 32 4.12 8.67 3.27
C HIS A 32 2.79 8.65 2.50
N LYS A 33 2.51 9.67 1.69
CA LYS A 33 1.30 9.70 0.84
C LYS A 33 1.22 8.55 -0.16
N ASN A 34 2.36 7.96 -0.57
CA ASN A 34 2.40 6.82 -1.48
C ASN A 34 2.25 5.47 -0.75
N ARG A 35 2.19 5.49 0.59
CA ARG A 35 1.91 4.35 1.47
C ARG A 35 0.42 4.20 1.77
N CYS A 36 -0.45 5.10 1.28
CA CYS A 36 -1.90 4.95 1.39
C CYS A 36 -2.40 3.93 0.36
N TRP A 37 -3.45 3.18 0.70
CA TRP A 37 -3.86 1.96 0.00
C TRP A 37 -5.23 2.12 -0.65
N ALA A 38 -5.42 1.44 -1.77
CA ALA A 38 -6.74 1.08 -2.26
C ALA A 38 -6.89 -0.44 -2.07
N LEU A 39 -7.60 -0.85 -1.03
CA LEU A 39 -8.18 -2.19 -1.01
C LEU A 39 -9.32 -2.18 -2.03
N LEU A 40 -9.28 -3.09 -3.00
CA LEU A 40 -10.53 -3.53 -3.60
C LEU A 40 -11.23 -4.38 -2.54
N GLU A 41 -12.51 -4.12 -2.29
CA GLU A 41 -13.28 -4.68 -1.16
C GLU A 41 -13.19 -6.22 -1.06
N ASN A 42 -12.84 -6.89 -2.16
CA ASN A 42 -12.88 -8.34 -2.30
C ASN A 42 -11.49 -9.01 -2.37
N CYS A 43 -10.38 -8.28 -2.29
CA CYS A 43 -9.05 -8.90 -2.32
C CYS A 43 -8.06 -8.26 -1.36
N SER A 44 -7.34 -9.08 -0.60
CA SER A 44 -6.24 -8.67 0.29
C SER A 44 -4.94 -8.36 -0.46
N HIS A 45 -5.03 -7.84 -1.69
CA HIS A 45 -3.89 -7.49 -2.51
C HIS A 45 -3.47 -6.04 -2.30
N TYR A 46 -2.15 -5.85 -2.27
CA TYR A 46 -1.51 -4.64 -1.80
C TYR A 46 -0.75 -3.98 -2.94
N THR A 47 -1.00 -2.70 -3.19
CA THR A 47 -0.32 -1.93 -4.25
C THR A 47 0.14 -0.57 -3.76
N CYS A 48 1.26 -0.11 -4.30
CA CYS A 48 1.70 1.27 -4.14
C CYS A 48 0.76 2.25 -4.86
N ILE A 49 0.56 3.48 -4.36
CA ILE A 49 -0.36 4.45 -5.01
C ILE A 49 0.02 4.72 -6.46
N SER A 50 1.30 4.93 -6.75
CA SER A 50 1.73 5.24 -8.11
C SER A 50 1.40 4.09 -9.06
N CYS A 51 1.57 2.86 -8.61
CA CYS A 51 1.24 1.64 -9.32
C CYS A 51 -0.28 1.56 -9.58
N MET A 52 -1.08 1.74 -8.53
CA MET A 52 -2.54 1.70 -8.63
C MET A 52 -3.09 2.83 -9.52
N LYS A 53 -2.55 4.04 -9.43
CA LYS A 53 -2.96 5.16 -10.30
C LYS A 53 -2.70 4.88 -11.78
N GLN A 54 -1.61 4.18 -12.10
CA GLN A 54 -1.32 3.76 -13.47
C GLN A 54 -2.25 2.63 -13.89
N TRP A 55 -2.44 1.63 -13.03
CA TRP A 55 -3.32 0.50 -13.30
C TRP A 55 -4.77 0.92 -13.56
N ARG A 56 -5.29 1.86 -12.76
CA ARG A 56 -6.66 2.40 -12.90
C ARG A 56 -6.93 3.14 -14.21
N LYS A 57 -5.89 3.46 -14.99
CA LYS A 57 -6.06 3.99 -16.35
C LYS A 57 -6.43 2.89 -17.36
N ILE A 58 -6.16 1.63 -17.03
CA ILE A 58 -6.27 0.47 -17.93
C ILE A 58 -7.32 -0.51 -17.44
N SER A 59 -7.42 -0.73 -16.12
CA SER A 59 -8.38 -1.66 -15.53
C SER A 59 -8.92 -1.15 -14.18
N GLN A 60 -10.17 -1.50 -13.89
CA GLN A 60 -10.78 -1.30 -12.57
C GLN A 60 -10.72 -2.56 -11.68
N SER A 61 -10.19 -3.66 -12.19
CA SER A 61 -10.01 -4.92 -11.46
C SER A 61 -8.73 -4.92 -10.62
N CYS A 62 -8.60 -5.95 -9.78
CA CYS A 62 -7.33 -6.30 -9.18
C CYS A 62 -6.28 -6.61 -10.28
N PRO A 63 -4.99 -6.23 -10.11
CA PRO A 63 -3.91 -6.59 -11.03
C PRO A 63 -3.50 -8.07 -11.04
N ILE A 64 -4.15 -8.89 -10.21
CA ILE A 64 -4.13 -10.35 -10.19
C ILE A 64 -5.54 -10.80 -10.52
#